data_AF-A0A1E1VEE0-F1
#
_entry.id   AF-A0A1E1VEE0-F1
#
_cell.length_a   1.000
_cell.length_b   1.000
_cell.length_c   1.000
_cell.angle_alpha   90.00
_cell.angle_beta   90.00
_cell.angle_gamma   90.00
#
_symmetry.space_group_name_H-M   'P 1'
#
loop_
_entity.id
_entity.type
_entity.pdbx_description
1 polymer ?
#
loop_
_entity_poly.entity_id
_entity_poly.type
_entity_poly.pdbx_seq_one_letter_code
_entity_poly.pdbx_strand_id
1 'polypeptide(L)'
;MYVPGNHEFYGTEFKSNLAKGVKAAALADVDLLFRRTVIINGARFIGCILWTDYRLYGTPKPSMVYAGETLNDHRLIRYREESGHYSRFMPWHAAAEHRLDLTFVRHELAIPHSGPTVVVTHHAPHPDSIESRYQGSPLTPAFTSDLSNIIEEFQPALWIHGHDHGSHDYRVGRTRVFANQAGYPNLHGDRENQGFNPRCVVEVA
;
A
#
# COMPACT_ATOMS: atom_id res chain seq x y z
N MET A 1 -10.64 2.07 -11.21
CA MET A 1 -9.48 1.44 -10.52
C MET A 1 -9.60 1.66 -9.02
N TYR A 2 -9.31 0.63 -8.23
CA TYR A 2 -9.29 0.67 -6.77
C TYR A 2 -8.23 -0.29 -6.23
N VAL A 3 -7.39 0.15 -5.30
CA VAL A 3 -6.45 -0.70 -4.55
C VAL A 3 -6.98 -0.79 -3.12
N PRO A 4 -7.22 -2.00 -2.58
CA PRO A 4 -7.66 -2.13 -1.19
C PRO A 4 -6.54 -1.72 -0.23
N GLY A 5 -6.92 -1.24 0.95
CA GLY A 5 -6.05 -1.03 2.09
C GLY A 5 -6.26 -2.06 3.17
N ASN A 6 -5.65 -1.83 4.34
CA ASN A 6 -5.77 -2.71 5.50
C ASN A 6 -7.18 -2.70 6.12
N HIS A 7 -7.88 -1.55 6.09
CA HIS A 7 -9.20 -1.37 6.69
C HIS A 7 -10.29 -2.18 6.00
N GLU A 8 -10.17 -2.43 4.71
CA GLU A 8 -11.10 -3.26 3.94
C GLU A 8 -11.24 -4.68 4.51
N PHE A 9 -10.25 -5.15 5.27
CA PHE A 9 -10.21 -6.50 5.82
C PHE A 9 -10.64 -6.59 7.28
N TYR A 10 -10.87 -5.47 7.97
CA TYR A 10 -11.22 -5.47 9.39
C TYR A 10 -12.54 -6.24 9.66
N GLY A 11 -12.50 -7.18 10.62
CA GLY A 11 -13.63 -8.05 10.97
C GLY A 11 -13.84 -9.23 10.02
N THR A 12 -13.08 -9.32 8.94
CA THR A 12 -13.23 -10.34 7.89
C THR A 12 -12.04 -11.29 7.87
N GLU A 13 -12.11 -12.33 7.01
CA GLU A 13 -10.93 -13.11 6.69
C GLU A 13 -10.35 -12.64 5.35
N PHE A 14 -9.03 -12.46 5.32
CA PHE A 14 -8.30 -11.79 4.26
C PHE A 14 -8.64 -12.28 2.84
N LYS A 15 -8.49 -13.58 2.57
CA LYS A 15 -8.65 -14.13 1.20
C LYS A 15 -10.12 -14.17 0.77
N SER A 16 -11.02 -14.57 1.65
CA SER A 16 -12.45 -14.63 1.34
C SER A 16 -13.05 -13.23 1.16
N ASN A 17 -12.60 -12.23 1.92
CA ASN A 17 -13.01 -10.85 1.74
C ASN A 17 -12.51 -10.26 0.42
N LEU A 18 -11.25 -10.52 0.07
CA LEU A 18 -10.72 -10.14 -1.23
C LEU A 18 -11.54 -10.74 -2.38
N ALA A 19 -11.88 -12.04 -2.31
CA ALA A 19 -12.70 -12.70 -3.33
C ALA A 19 -14.11 -12.07 -3.45
N LYS A 20 -14.69 -11.61 -2.35
CA LYS A 20 -15.95 -10.83 -2.37
C LYS A 20 -15.75 -9.46 -3.00
N GLY A 21 -14.66 -8.78 -2.64
CA GLY A 21 -14.29 -7.48 -3.20
C GLY A 21 -14.13 -7.52 -4.72
N VAL A 22 -13.48 -8.54 -5.27
CA VAL A 22 -13.36 -8.75 -6.72
C VAL A 22 -14.73 -8.85 -7.39
N LYS A 23 -15.66 -9.61 -6.81
CA LYS A 23 -17.03 -9.73 -7.34
C LYS A 23 -17.79 -8.40 -7.27
N ALA A 24 -17.68 -7.68 -6.15
CA ALA A 24 -18.33 -6.39 -5.98
C ALA A 24 -17.78 -5.32 -6.94
N ALA A 25 -16.45 -5.28 -7.12
CA ALA A 25 -15.81 -4.36 -8.05
C ALA A 25 -16.22 -4.63 -9.50
N ALA A 26 -16.33 -5.89 -9.91
CA ALA A 26 -16.84 -6.26 -11.23
C ALA A 26 -18.29 -5.81 -11.46
N LEU A 27 -19.16 -5.93 -10.44
CA LEU A 27 -20.55 -5.44 -10.51
C LEU A 27 -20.64 -3.91 -10.60
N ALA A 28 -19.64 -3.20 -10.08
CA ALA A 28 -19.56 -1.74 -10.06
C ALA A 28 -18.76 -1.15 -11.24
N ASP A 29 -18.30 -1.98 -12.18
CA ASP A 29 -17.40 -1.58 -13.27
C ASP A 29 -16.10 -0.90 -12.77
N VAL A 30 -15.50 -1.49 -11.73
CA VAL A 30 -14.26 -1.03 -11.11
C VAL A 30 -13.17 -2.10 -11.24
N ASP A 31 -12.01 -1.72 -11.79
CA ASP A 31 -10.81 -2.54 -11.69
C ASP A 31 -10.27 -2.57 -10.26
N LEU A 32 -10.57 -3.62 -9.49
CA LEU A 32 -9.89 -3.89 -8.22
C LEU A 32 -8.50 -4.47 -8.52
N LEU A 33 -7.47 -3.77 -8.05
CA LEU A 33 -6.07 -4.12 -8.27
C LEU A 33 -5.46 -4.70 -6.98
N PHE A 34 -5.32 -6.02 -6.98
CA PHE A 34 -4.55 -6.75 -5.98
C PHE A 34 -3.62 -7.72 -6.70
N ARG A 35 -2.35 -7.33 -6.83
CA ARG A 35 -1.40 -7.97 -7.74
C ARG A 35 -1.98 -8.09 -9.15
N ARG A 36 -2.46 -6.95 -9.67
CA ARG A 36 -3.07 -6.86 -10.99
C ARG A 36 -2.66 -5.56 -11.68
N THR A 37 -2.57 -5.66 -13.00
CA THR A 37 -2.26 -4.55 -13.90
C THR A 37 -3.47 -4.23 -14.76
N VAL A 38 -3.71 -2.96 -15.04
CA VAL A 38 -4.69 -2.47 -16.02
C VAL A 38 -4.07 -1.38 -16.89
N ILE A 39 -4.50 -1.27 -18.14
CA ILE A 39 -4.10 -0.18 -19.03
C ILE A 39 -5.33 0.70 -19.27
N ILE A 40 -5.20 2.00 -18.97
CA ILE A 40 -6.26 2.99 -19.14
C ILE A 40 -5.68 4.13 -19.98
N ASN A 41 -6.25 4.38 -21.16
CA ASN A 41 -5.80 5.42 -22.09
C ASN A 41 -4.28 5.37 -22.39
N GLY A 42 -3.71 4.17 -22.52
CA GLY A 42 -2.29 3.96 -22.80
C GLY A 42 -1.36 4.00 -21.58
N ALA A 43 -1.82 4.48 -20.42
CA ALA A 43 -1.06 4.41 -19.17
C ALA A 43 -1.26 3.05 -18.49
N ARG A 44 -0.16 2.42 -18.04
CA ARG A 44 -0.19 1.15 -17.30
C ARG A 44 -0.22 1.42 -15.80
N PHE A 45 -1.19 0.83 -15.10
CA PHE A 45 -1.33 0.90 -13.66
C PHE A 45 -1.08 -0.46 -13.04
N ILE A 46 -0.08 -0.56 -12.17
CA ILE A 46 0.30 -1.76 -11.42
C ILE A 46 -0.18 -1.57 -9.98
N GLY A 47 -1.11 -2.40 -9.51
CA GLY A 47 -1.70 -2.23 -8.18
C GLY A 47 -1.54 -3.43 -7.25
N CYS A 48 -1.17 -3.16 -6.00
CA CYS A 48 -1.14 -4.12 -4.89
C CYS A 48 -1.31 -3.39 -3.54
N ILE A 49 -1.54 -4.12 -2.44
CA ILE A 49 -1.63 -3.50 -1.10
C ILE A 49 -0.23 -3.04 -0.63
N LEU A 50 0.79 -3.76 -1.09
CA LEU A 50 2.20 -3.72 -0.70
C LEU A 50 2.47 -4.31 0.69
N TRP A 51 1.63 -4.07 1.70
CA TRP A 51 1.97 -4.36 3.11
C TRP A 51 3.39 -3.86 3.43
N THR A 52 4.08 -4.41 4.43
CA THR A 52 5.48 -4.07 4.69
C THR A 52 6.33 -5.29 5.01
N ASP A 53 7.63 -5.14 4.83
CA ASP A 53 8.64 -6.10 5.28
C ASP A 53 9.10 -5.90 6.74
N TYR A 54 8.69 -4.79 7.36
CA TYR A 54 9.12 -4.33 8.69
C TYR A 54 10.63 -4.06 8.79
N ARG A 55 11.34 -3.89 7.68
CA ARG A 55 12.82 -3.81 7.65
C ARG A 55 13.37 -2.40 7.59
N LEU A 56 12.51 -1.37 7.60
CA LEU A 56 12.92 0.03 7.49
C LEU A 56 14.04 0.43 8.48
N TYR A 57 14.03 -0.11 9.70
CA TYR A 57 15.07 0.12 10.70
C TYR A 57 16.06 -1.04 10.86
N GLY A 58 16.25 -1.82 9.78
CA GLY A 58 17.14 -2.97 9.73
C GLY A 58 16.48 -4.26 10.20
N THR A 59 16.58 -4.58 11.50
CA THR A 59 16.08 -5.86 12.01
C THR A 59 14.57 -5.82 12.22
N PRO A 60 13.77 -6.68 11.55
CA PRO A 60 12.31 -6.56 11.58
C PRO A 60 11.64 -7.01 12.87
N LYS A 61 12.29 -7.90 13.64
CA LYS A 61 11.66 -8.58 14.79
C LYS A 61 11.08 -7.62 15.84
N PRO A 62 11.78 -6.56 16.31
CA PRO A 62 11.22 -5.63 17.28
C PRO A 62 9.96 -4.93 16.78
N SER A 63 9.97 -4.43 15.54
CA SER A 63 8.81 -3.76 14.93
C SER A 63 7.66 -4.72 14.68
N MET A 64 7.93 -5.96 14.26
CA MET A 64 6.90 -6.99 14.12
C MET A 64 6.23 -7.30 15.46
N VAL A 65 6.99 -7.51 16.54
CA VAL A 65 6.42 -7.77 17.87
C VAL A 65 5.53 -6.60 18.30
N TYR A 66 6.07 -5.38 18.25
CA TYR A 66 5.33 -4.19 18.68
C TYR A 66 4.07 -3.94 17.83
N ALA A 67 4.16 -4.10 16.51
CA ALA A 67 3.01 -4.00 15.61
C ALA A 67 1.96 -5.06 15.93
N GLY A 68 2.37 -6.33 16.13
CA GLY A 68 1.47 -7.44 16.43
C GLY A 68 0.68 -7.28 17.73
N GLU A 69 1.21 -6.50 18.67
CA GLU A 69 0.57 -6.18 19.95
C GLU A 69 -0.35 -4.95 19.88
N THR A 70 -0.07 -4.01 18.98
CA THR A 70 -0.69 -2.67 19.02
C THR A 70 -1.58 -2.33 17.83
N LEU A 71 -1.32 -2.91 16.64
CA LEU A 71 -2.05 -2.56 15.42
C LEU A 71 -3.34 -3.39 15.26
N ASN A 72 -4.39 -2.71 14.81
CA ASN A 72 -5.68 -3.31 14.53
C ASN A 72 -5.61 -4.35 13.40
N ASP A 73 -4.68 -4.21 12.48
CA ASP A 73 -4.43 -5.17 11.39
C ASP A 73 -4.24 -6.58 11.97
N HIS A 74 -3.42 -6.69 13.02
CA HIS A 74 -3.09 -7.94 13.67
C HIS A 74 -4.08 -8.37 14.76
N ARG A 75 -5.16 -7.62 14.94
CA ARG A 75 -6.25 -7.91 15.88
C ARG A 75 -7.56 -8.25 15.18
N LEU A 76 -7.89 -7.52 14.12
CA LEU A 76 -9.21 -7.52 13.49
C LEU A 76 -9.26 -8.31 12.19
N ILE A 77 -8.11 -8.56 11.54
CA ILE A 77 -8.06 -9.34 10.31
C ILE A 77 -7.83 -10.81 10.67
N ARG A 78 -8.68 -11.68 10.15
CA ARG A 78 -8.50 -13.14 10.22
C ARG A 78 -7.70 -13.63 9.02
N TYR A 79 -6.95 -14.69 9.22
CA TYR A 79 -6.15 -15.32 8.18
C TYR A 79 -6.38 -16.83 8.18
N ARG A 80 -6.62 -17.42 7.01
CA ARG A 80 -6.71 -18.88 6.86
C ARG A 80 -5.34 -19.46 6.58
N GLU A 81 -4.80 -20.17 7.55
CA GLU A 81 -3.54 -20.91 7.47
C GLU A 81 -3.60 -22.00 6.40
N GLU A 82 -2.44 -22.47 5.96
CA GLU A 82 -2.34 -23.60 5.02
C GLU A 82 -2.96 -24.89 5.57
N SER A 83 -2.89 -25.08 6.90
CA SER A 83 -3.57 -26.18 7.61
C SER A 83 -5.09 -26.09 7.56
N GLY A 84 -5.65 -24.97 7.10
CA GLY A 84 -7.08 -24.68 7.10
C GLY A 84 -7.61 -24.05 8.39
N HIS A 85 -6.78 -23.93 9.44
CA HIS A 85 -7.12 -23.23 10.67
C HIS A 85 -7.21 -21.70 10.44
N TYR A 86 -8.07 -21.03 11.20
CA TYR A 86 -8.17 -19.57 11.17
C TYR A 86 -7.40 -18.96 12.33
N SER A 87 -6.40 -18.15 12.01
CA SER A 87 -5.60 -17.37 12.96
C SER A 87 -5.86 -15.87 12.78
N ARG A 88 -5.16 -15.05 13.57
CA ARG A 88 -5.05 -13.61 13.30
C ARG A 88 -4.08 -13.38 12.15
N PHE A 89 -4.29 -12.34 11.36
CA PHE A 89 -3.30 -11.90 10.37
C PHE A 89 -2.10 -11.29 11.07
N MET A 90 -1.05 -12.07 11.31
CA MET A 90 0.13 -11.64 12.07
C MET A 90 1.15 -10.89 11.19
N PRO A 91 2.10 -10.15 11.78
CA PRO A 91 3.13 -9.41 11.04
C PRO A 91 3.94 -10.26 10.04
N TRP A 92 4.17 -11.55 10.33
CA TRP A 92 4.83 -12.44 9.38
C TRP A 92 3.94 -12.80 8.18
N HIS A 93 2.61 -12.77 8.32
CA HIS A 93 1.70 -12.88 7.18
C HIS A 93 1.77 -11.62 6.32
N ALA A 94 1.80 -10.43 6.92
CA ALA A 94 1.99 -9.17 6.21
C ALA A 94 3.33 -9.13 5.45
N ALA A 95 4.42 -9.55 6.07
CA ALA A 95 5.73 -9.65 5.39
C ALA A 95 5.74 -10.70 4.27
N ALA A 96 5.00 -11.81 4.41
CA ALA A 96 4.85 -12.80 3.36
C ALA A 96 4.05 -12.23 2.17
N GLU A 97 2.94 -11.55 2.41
CA GLU A 97 2.16 -10.86 1.37
C GLU A 97 2.96 -9.74 0.71
N HIS A 98 3.75 -8.97 1.48
CA HIS A 98 4.66 -7.95 0.96
C HIS A 98 5.63 -8.53 -0.06
N ARG A 99 6.25 -9.68 0.25
CA ARG A 99 7.16 -10.35 -0.69
C ARG A 99 6.43 -10.77 -1.98
N LEU A 100 5.19 -11.25 -1.89
CA LEU A 100 4.39 -11.61 -3.07
C LEU A 100 4.02 -10.37 -3.90
N ASP A 101 3.61 -9.29 -3.24
CA ASP A 101 3.30 -8.00 -3.85
C ASP A 101 4.52 -7.42 -4.56
N LEU A 102 5.68 -7.42 -3.90
CA LEU A 102 6.92 -6.92 -4.45
C LEU A 102 7.44 -7.75 -5.62
N THR A 103 7.29 -9.08 -5.55
CA THR A 103 7.61 -9.97 -6.67
C THR A 103 6.77 -9.64 -7.90
N PHE A 104 5.47 -9.45 -7.72
CA PHE A 104 4.56 -9.04 -8.78
C PHE A 104 4.92 -7.67 -9.35
N VAL A 105 5.12 -6.65 -8.50
CA VAL A 105 5.47 -5.29 -8.94
C VAL A 105 6.77 -5.28 -9.75
N ARG A 106 7.83 -5.97 -9.27
CA ARG A 106 9.10 -6.10 -10.00
C ARG A 106 8.91 -6.78 -11.36
N HIS A 107 8.11 -7.84 -11.41
CA HIS A 107 7.82 -8.54 -12.66
C HIS A 107 7.14 -7.62 -13.67
N GLU A 108 6.09 -6.91 -13.28
CA GLU A 108 5.33 -6.02 -14.17
C GLU A 108 6.15 -4.80 -14.62
N LEU A 109 6.98 -4.24 -13.74
CA LEU A 109 7.89 -3.14 -14.08
C LEU A 109 8.98 -3.55 -15.09
N ALA A 110 9.41 -4.82 -15.06
CA ALA A 110 10.40 -5.35 -16.00
C ALA A 110 9.84 -5.57 -17.42
N ILE A 111 8.50 -5.66 -17.57
CA ILE A 111 7.86 -5.80 -18.88
C ILE A 111 7.90 -4.44 -19.60
N PRO A 112 8.49 -4.34 -20.81
CA PRO A 112 8.49 -3.09 -21.58
C PRO A 112 7.06 -2.60 -21.86
N HIS A 113 6.85 -1.30 -21.73
CA HIS A 113 5.59 -0.63 -22.06
C HIS A 113 5.89 0.72 -22.71
N SER A 114 5.19 1.06 -23.79
CA SER A 114 5.46 2.29 -24.55
C SER A 114 4.85 3.54 -23.92
N GLY A 115 3.88 3.40 -23.03
CA GLY A 115 3.26 4.50 -22.28
C GLY A 115 3.84 4.64 -20.87
N PRO A 116 3.35 5.61 -20.09
CA PRO A 116 3.78 5.76 -18.71
C PRO A 116 3.33 4.57 -17.87
N THR A 117 4.15 4.22 -16.88
CA THR A 117 3.81 3.22 -15.86
C THR A 117 3.63 3.89 -14.52
N VAL A 118 2.49 3.63 -13.88
CA VAL A 118 2.11 4.11 -12.55
C VAL A 118 2.00 2.92 -11.62
N VAL A 119 2.66 2.99 -10.47
CA VAL A 119 2.47 2.02 -9.38
C VAL A 119 1.52 2.61 -8.36
N VAL A 120 0.54 1.82 -7.90
CA VAL A 120 -0.44 2.25 -6.90
C VAL A 120 -0.42 1.24 -5.74
N THR A 121 -0.03 1.70 -4.56
CA THR A 121 0.02 0.88 -3.35
C THR A 121 -0.81 1.46 -2.23
N HIS A 122 -1.19 0.64 -1.24
CA HIS A 122 -1.74 1.20 0.00
C HIS A 122 -0.61 1.66 0.93
N HIS A 123 0.36 0.79 1.22
CA HIS A 123 1.49 1.13 2.09
C HIS A 123 2.56 1.97 1.37
N ALA A 124 3.30 2.76 2.13
CA ALA A 124 4.29 3.69 1.60
C ALA A 124 5.56 2.96 1.11
N PRO A 125 6.09 3.32 -0.07
CA PRO A 125 7.19 2.60 -0.69
C PRO A 125 8.58 3.15 -0.33
N HIS A 126 8.67 4.26 0.40
CA HIS A 126 9.95 4.95 0.60
C HIS A 126 9.98 5.80 1.89
N PRO A 127 11.14 5.95 2.56
CA PRO A 127 11.26 6.64 3.86
C PRO A 127 10.88 8.13 3.84
N ASP A 128 11.02 8.81 2.70
CA ASP A 128 10.61 10.22 2.56
C ASP A 128 9.09 10.42 2.67
N SER A 129 8.29 9.34 2.63
CA SER A 129 6.86 9.37 2.95
C SER A 129 6.56 9.30 4.44
N ILE A 130 7.55 9.36 5.32
CA ILE A 130 7.34 9.31 6.77
C ILE A 130 7.20 10.73 7.30
N GLU A 131 6.01 11.08 7.78
CA GLU A 131 5.80 12.36 8.46
C GLU A 131 6.75 12.54 9.65
N SER A 132 7.19 13.77 9.88
CA SER A 132 8.15 14.12 10.93
C SER A 132 7.74 13.64 12.33
N ARG A 133 6.43 13.64 12.65
CA ARG A 133 5.89 13.15 13.93
C ARG A 133 6.05 11.65 14.16
N TYR A 134 6.27 10.86 13.10
CA TYR A 134 6.43 9.40 13.17
C TYR A 134 7.88 8.95 12.97
N GLN A 135 8.81 9.88 12.75
CA GLN A 135 10.23 9.57 12.63
C GLN A 135 10.76 8.90 13.91
N GLY A 136 11.38 7.72 13.76
CA GLY A 136 11.94 6.93 14.86
C GLY A 136 10.92 6.12 15.67
N SER A 137 9.62 6.19 15.37
CA SER A 137 8.62 5.36 16.04
C SER A 137 8.84 3.87 15.74
N PRO A 138 8.81 2.98 16.73
CA PRO A 138 8.98 1.53 16.50
C PRO A 138 7.90 0.93 15.58
N LEU A 139 6.78 1.64 15.39
CA LEU A 139 5.72 1.26 14.47
C LEU A 139 5.95 1.64 13.02
N THR A 140 6.79 2.62 12.72
CA THR A 140 6.97 3.13 11.34
C THR A 140 7.28 2.04 10.31
N PRO A 141 8.06 0.98 10.62
CA PRO A 141 8.28 -0.13 9.69
C PRO A 141 7.01 -0.95 9.35
N ALA A 142 5.92 -0.81 10.11
CA ALA A 142 4.62 -1.40 9.79
C ALA A 142 3.83 -0.59 8.75
N PHE A 143 4.25 0.64 8.45
CA PHE A 143 3.56 1.54 7.52
C PHE A 143 4.36 1.79 6.23
N THR A 144 5.70 1.73 6.32
CA THR A 144 6.62 2.07 5.24
C THR A 144 7.72 1.01 5.09
N SER A 145 7.99 0.62 3.85
CA SER A 145 9.20 -0.13 3.47
C SER A 145 10.14 0.76 2.65
N ASP A 146 11.44 0.50 2.68
CA ASP A 146 12.41 1.21 1.85
C ASP A 146 12.61 0.48 0.51
N LEU A 147 11.92 0.96 -0.53
CA LEU A 147 12.02 0.43 -1.88
C LEU A 147 12.90 1.30 -2.80
N SER A 148 13.81 2.11 -2.24
CA SER A 148 14.72 2.98 -3.01
C SER A 148 15.34 2.25 -4.19
N ASN A 149 15.93 1.07 -3.97
CA ASN A 149 16.57 0.28 -5.02
C ASN A 149 15.62 -0.12 -6.16
N ILE A 150 14.35 -0.44 -5.87
CA ILE A 150 13.36 -0.82 -6.90
C ILE A 150 12.92 0.40 -7.68
N ILE A 151 12.64 1.50 -6.99
CA ILE A 151 12.25 2.75 -7.64
C ILE A 151 13.40 3.24 -8.53
N GLU A 152 14.63 3.15 -8.04
CA GLU A 152 15.82 3.55 -8.77
C GLU A 152 16.13 2.67 -9.98
N GLU A 153 15.89 1.36 -9.88
CA GLU A 153 16.08 0.37 -10.95
C GLU A 153 15.06 0.58 -12.08
N PHE A 154 13.77 0.67 -11.77
CA PHE A 154 12.70 0.64 -12.77
C PHE A 154 12.15 2.01 -13.17
N GLN A 155 12.28 3.02 -12.30
CA GLN A 155 11.94 4.41 -12.59
C GLN A 155 10.52 4.60 -13.17
N PRO A 156 9.44 4.02 -12.59
CA PRO A 156 8.08 4.28 -13.07
C PRO A 156 7.79 5.78 -13.05
N ALA A 157 6.89 6.26 -13.92
CA ALA A 157 6.61 7.70 -14.02
C ALA A 157 6.06 8.28 -12.72
N LEU A 158 5.21 7.50 -12.03
CA LEU A 158 4.54 7.88 -10.79
C LEU A 158 4.36 6.68 -9.86
N TRP A 159 4.52 6.88 -8.56
CA TRP A 159 4.13 5.96 -7.51
C TRP A 159 3.14 6.64 -6.57
N ILE A 160 1.90 6.15 -6.53
CA ILE A 160 0.86 6.66 -5.63
C ILE A 160 0.76 5.72 -4.42
N HIS A 161 0.73 6.28 -3.22
CA HIS A 161 0.50 5.49 -2.01
C HIS A 161 -0.48 6.14 -1.02
N GLY A 162 -0.80 5.42 0.05
CA GLY A 162 -1.63 5.87 1.15
C GLY A 162 -1.10 5.45 2.53
N HIS A 163 -2.04 5.03 3.38
CA HIS A 163 -1.90 4.46 4.73
C HIS A 163 -1.45 5.38 5.87
N ASP A 164 -0.47 6.26 5.69
CA ASP A 164 0.08 7.09 6.77
C ASP A 164 -0.72 8.39 7.04
N HIS A 165 -1.78 8.61 6.26
CA HIS A 165 -2.68 9.76 6.30
C HIS A 165 -2.04 11.11 5.94
N GLY A 166 -0.78 11.12 5.50
CA GLY A 166 -0.09 12.32 5.05
C GLY A 166 -0.28 12.68 3.57
N SER A 167 0.13 13.89 3.22
CA SER A 167 0.31 14.33 1.84
C SER A 167 1.80 14.34 1.51
N HIS A 168 2.16 13.70 0.39
CA HIS A 168 3.56 13.53 -0.02
C HIS A 168 3.71 13.88 -1.50
N ASP A 169 4.78 14.60 -1.85
CA ASP A 169 5.12 14.90 -3.23
C ASP A 169 6.63 15.14 -3.36
N TYR A 170 7.34 14.11 -3.81
CA TYR A 170 8.79 14.15 -3.93
C TYR A 170 9.27 13.25 -5.08
N ARG A 171 10.58 13.22 -5.32
CA ARG A 171 11.19 12.42 -6.38
C ARG A 171 12.27 11.49 -5.85
N VAL A 172 12.25 10.26 -6.34
CA VAL A 172 13.33 9.27 -6.18
C VAL A 172 13.80 8.92 -7.60
N GLY A 173 14.97 9.41 -7.98
CA GLY A 173 15.36 9.47 -9.39
C GLY A 173 14.36 10.28 -10.23
N ARG A 174 13.84 9.67 -11.29
CA ARG A 174 12.80 10.19 -12.19
C ARG A 174 11.38 9.86 -11.73
N THR A 175 11.19 8.93 -10.79
CA THR A 175 9.86 8.61 -10.26
C THR A 175 9.38 9.72 -9.35
N ARG A 176 8.18 10.23 -9.61
CA ARG A 176 7.45 11.05 -8.63
C ARG A 176 6.74 10.11 -7.66
N VAL A 177 6.95 10.30 -6.37
CA VAL A 177 6.18 9.60 -5.32
C VAL A 177 5.15 10.58 -4.79
N PHE A 178 3.88 10.16 -4.75
CA PHE A 178 2.76 11.05 -4.48
C PHE A 178 1.72 10.44 -3.54
N ALA A 179 1.19 11.23 -2.62
CA ALA A 179 0.05 10.88 -1.78
C ALA A 179 -0.80 12.12 -1.47
N ASN A 180 -2.12 11.95 -1.49
CA ASN A 180 -3.11 12.98 -1.14
C ASN A 180 -4.23 12.33 -0.31
N GLN A 181 -3.91 12.00 0.94
CA GLN A 181 -4.75 11.16 1.78
C GLN A 181 -5.69 12.00 2.63
N ALA A 182 -6.96 11.60 2.76
CA ALA A 182 -7.89 12.33 3.62
C ALA A 182 -7.64 12.10 5.12
N GLY A 183 -7.17 10.90 5.50
CA GLY A 183 -7.16 10.49 6.91
C GLY A 183 -8.55 10.48 7.55
N TYR A 184 -8.60 10.40 8.88
CA TYR A 184 -9.86 10.28 9.59
C TYR A 184 -10.66 11.60 9.59
N PRO A 185 -12.00 11.56 9.53
CA PRO A 185 -12.81 12.72 9.82
C PRO A 185 -12.74 13.04 11.33
N ASN A 186 -12.69 14.32 11.68
CA ASN A 186 -12.88 14.78 13.05
C ASN A 186 -14.37 15.04 13.34
N LEU A 187 -14.71 15.35 14.60
CA LEU A 187 -16.09 15.61 15.02
C LEU A 187 -16.74 16.84 14.35
N HIS A 188 -15.93 17.71 13.74
CA HIS A 188 -16.36 18.93 13.06
C HIS A 188 -16.54 18.74 11.54
N GLY A 189 -16.23 17.54 11.02
CA GLY A 189 -16.31 17.23 9.59
C GLY A 189 -15.04 17.54 8.81
N ASP A 190 -14.00 18.12 9.44
CA ASP A 190 -12.69 18.25 8.81
C ASP A 190 -11.97 16.90 8.77
N ARG A 191 -10.84 16.90 8.09
CA ARG A 191 -9.98 15.73 7.87
C ARG A 191 -8.72 15.83 8.71
N GLU A 192 -8.20 14.69 9.18
CA GLU A 192 -6.92 14.60 9.89
C GLU A 192 -5.82 15.27 9.07
N ASN A 193 -5.80 15.00 7.77
CA ASN A 193 -4.92 15.68 6.85
C ASN A 193 -5.55 16.99 6.37
N GLN A 194 -5.08 18.10 6.92
CA GLN A 194 -5.50 19.44 6.51
C GLN A 194 -5.04 19.81 5.09
N GLY A 195 -4.03 19.11 4.56
CA GLY A 195 -3.54 19.27 3.18
C GLY A 195 -4.28 18.43 2.15
N PHE A 196 -5.29 17.65 2.56
CA PHE A 196 -6.08 16.84 1.62
C PHE A 196 -6.85 17.71 0.62
N ASN A 197 -6.61 17.48 -0.66
CA ASN A 197 -7.34 18.12 -1.73
C ASN A 197 -8.31 17.12 -2.40
N PRO A 198 -9.64 17.22 -2.20
CA PRO A 198 -10.61 16.31 -2.80
C PRO A 198 -10.75 16.46 -4.33
N ARG A 199 -10.14 17.50 -4.91
CA ARG A 199 -10.11 17.77 -6.36
C ARG A 199 -8.69 17.69 -6.91
N CYS A 200 -7.79 16.98 -6.23
CA CYS A 200 -6.42 16.80 -6.68
C CYS A 200 -6.40 16.12 -8.05
N VAL A 201 -5.65 16.71 -8.99
CA VAL A 201 -5.37 16.15 -10.31
C VAL A 201 -3.86 16.01 -10.42
N VAL A 202 -3.41 14.84 -10.86
CA VAL A 202 -2.01 14.54 -11.09
C VAL A 202 -1.84 14.18 -12.57
N GLU A 203 -0.99 14.92 -13.26
CA GLU A 203 -0.61 14.60 -14.63
C GLU A 203 0.48 13.52 -14.62
N VAL A 204 0.31 12.52 -15.49
CA VAL A 204 1.28 11.46 -15.71
C VAL A 204 1.89 11.71 -17.10
N ALA A 205 3.16 12.11 -17.11
CA ALA A 205 3.93 12.38 -18.33
C ALA A 205 4.44 11.09 -18.98
#